data_AF-A0A3C0TCL8-F1
#
_entry.id   AF-A0A3C0TCL8-F1
#
_cell.length_a   1.000
_cell.length_b   1.000
_cell.length_c   1.000
_cell.angle_alpha   90.00
_cell.angle_beta   90.00
_cell.angle_gamma   90.00
#
_symmetry.space_group_name_H-M   'P 1'
#
loop_
_entity.id
_entity.type
_entity.pdbx_description
1 polymer ?
#
loop_
_entity_poly.entity_id
_entity_poly.type
_entity_poly.pdbx_seq_one_letter_code
_entity_poly.pdbx_strand_id
1 'polypeptide(L)'
;MVRKHIQIAVSALISLMFSLGLIQGSLAGDLKAIAVLVPEQGTDYGWNQQGVDAARAVAEKHGLEFMPAEGLGYGDVRPTLRELAEDGAGLMIAHASGYNTAAPEIAKETGVPVAIVDTPEGLVPGLIADYTLSGHDGAYLAGVLAAKMTRTGSVGIVVSGEPPSWNSQSAGFAQGVKAGNSGVKIIYAVIGPAAYGDAAGGRRVTGSVISAGADVIFGQGNGSSFGMIQAVETTKATDGGKVWFIDVIGDKTSLDKGHLLSSVLWDMTPVYDAMVNDLKGGTFGTKHYEIGLSDNSVRLLQTPHIPDNLWSEMMGLRDQIISGGVEVDMVTDAQAVRKLMTSVDINEG
;
A
#
# COMPACT_ATOMS: atom_id res chain seq x y z
N MET A 1 -66.40 23.48 56.08
CA MET A 1 -65.41 22.72 56.89
C MET A 1 -65.07 21.44 56.13
N VAL A 2 -63.81 21.30 55.66
CA VAL A 2 -63.11 20.05 55.25
C VAL A 2 -63.70 19.26 54.05
N ARG A 3 -62.98 18.73 53.05
CA ARG A 3 -61.69 18.96 52.35
C ARG A 3 -61.79 18.10 51.07
N LYS A 4 -61.28 18.62 49.94
CA LYS A 4 -60.99 17.90 48.68
C LYS A 4 -60.26 16.57 48.92
N HIS A 5 -60.58 15.53 48.15
CA HIS A 5 -59.57 14.57 47.64
C HIS A 5 -59.84 14.24 46.18
N ILE A 6 -58.76 14.33 45.42
CA ILE A 6 -58.57 14.14 43.98
C ILE A 6 -57.94 12.75 43.81
N GLN A 7 -58.44 11.93 42.89
CA GLN A 7 -57.75 10.78 42.28
C GLN A 7 -58.18 10.76 40.80
N ILE A 8 -57.43 11.40 39.90
CA ILE A 8 -56.30 10.87 39.10
C ILE A 8 -56.66 9.57 38.34
N ALA A 9 -56.90 9.80 37.05
CA ALA A 9 -56.81 8.96 35.85
C ALA A 9 -56.01 7.65 35.93
N VAL A 10 -56.43 6.65 35.14
CA VAL A 10 -55.74 6.23 33.90
C VAL A 10 -56.76 5.59 32.95
N SER A 11 -57.08 6.27 31.84
CA SER A 11 -57.77 5.68 30.70
C SER A 11 -56.74 5.02 29.79
N ALA A 12 -56.83 3.71 29.58
CA ALA A 12 -55.97 2.98 28.67
C ALA A 12 -56.31 3.33 27.21
N LEU A 13 -55.47 4.14 26.57
CA LEU A 13 -55.46 4.33 25.12
C LEU A 13 -54.71 3.16 24.49
N ILE A 14 -55.42 2.32 23.74
CA ILE A 14 -54.82 1.31 22.86
C ILE A 14 -54.32 2.06 21.62
N SER A 15 -53.04 2.47 21.66
CA SER A 15 -52.34 2.98 20.49
C SER A 15 -51.96 1.80 19.60
N LEU A 16 -52.72 1.63 18.52
CA LEU A 16 -52.42 0.71 17.43
C LEU A 16 -51.15 1.20 16.71
N MET A 17 -49.97 0.74 17.16
CA MET A 17 -48.71 0.97 16.45
C MET A 17 -48.78 0.20 15.13
N PHE A 18 -49.05 0.92 14.04
CA PHE A 18 -48.71 0.48 12.70
C PHE A 18 -47.20 0.30 12.66
N SER A 19 -46.74 -0.94 12.75
CA SER A 19 -45.41 -1.33 12.34
C SER A 19 -45.30 -1.07 10.83
N LEU A 20 -44.88 0.13 10.44
CA LEU A 20 -44.18 0.32 9.18
C LEU A 20 -42.95 -0.58 9.26
N GLY A 21 -43.07 -1.80 8.74
CA GLY A 21 -41.91 -2.52 8.26
C GLY A 21 -41.26 -1.62 7.23
N LEU A 22 -40.20 -0.94 7.63
CA LEU A 22 -39.20 -0.46 6.70
C LEU A 22 -38.74 -1.71 5.96
N ILE A 23 -39.29 -1.90 4.77
CA ILE A 23 -38.64 -2.65 3.72
C ILE A 23 -37.36 -1.85 3.46
N GLN A 24 -36.31 -2.16 4.23
CA GLN A 24 -34.95 -1.96 3.76
C GLN A 24 -34.84 -2.87 2.55
N GLY A 25 -35.21 -2.33 1.39
CA GLY A 25 -34.90 -2.95 0.12
C GLY A 25 -33.39 -3.12 0.12
N SER A 26 -32.94 -4.38 0.10
CA SER A 26 -31.55 -4.69 -0.14
C SER A 26 -31.20 -4.13 -1.50
N LEU A 27 -30.55 -2.97 -1.51
CA LEU A 27 -29.79 -2.46 -2.66
C LEU A 27 -28.45 -3.21 -2.78
N ALA A 28 -28.40 -4.47 -2.35
CA ALA A 28 -27.38 -5.39 -2.83
C ALA A 28 -27.81 -5.75 -4.25
N GLY A 29 -27.50 -4.88 -5.21
CA GLY A 29 -27.40 -5.33 -6.59
C GLY A 29 -26.45 -6.52 -6.59
N ASP A 30 -26.87 -7.63 -7.22
CA ASP A 30 -26.02 -8.83 -7.31
C ASP A 30 -24.65 -8.39 -7.84
N LEU A 31 -23.65 -8.39 -6.97
CA LEU A 31 -22.27 -8.14 -7.34
C LEU A 31 -21.86 -9.33 -8.21
N LYS A 32 -21.75 -9.11 -9.53
CA LYS A 32 -21.47 -10.15 -10.52
C LYS A 32 -20.03 -10.18 -10.98
N ALA A 33 -19.38 -9.02 -11.03
CA ALA A 33 -18.03 -8.89 -11.54
C ALA A 33 -17.23 -7.86 -10.73
N ILE A 34 -15.93 -8.11 -10.62
CA ILE A 34 -14.93 -7.14 -10.17
C ILE A 34 -14.03 -6.78 -11.35
N ALA A 35 -13.98 -5.49 -11.66
CA ALA A 35 -13.08 -4.95 -12.65
C ALA A 35 -11.88 -4.28 -11.97
N VAL A 36 -10.71 -4.40 -12.56
CA VAL A 36 -9.49 -3.71 -12.10
C VAL A 36 -8.86 -2.96 -13.25
N LEU A 37 -8.59 -1.67 -13.03
CA LEU A 37 -8.02 -0.76 -14.02
C LEU A 37 -6.62 -0.37 -13.57
N VAL A 38 -5.62 -0.67 -14.40
CA VAL A 38 -4.20 -0.39 -14.10
C VAL A 38 -3.50 0.33 -15.25
N PRO A 39 -2.61 1.30 -14.95
CA PRO A 39 -1.91 2.08 -15.97
C PRO A 39 -0.88 1.27 -16.76
N GLU A 40 -0.28 0.23 -16.15
CA GLU A 40 0.70 -0.63 -16.81
C GLU A 40 0.21 -2.09 -16.85
N GLN A 41 1.02 -3.00 -17.40
CA GLN A 41 0.70 -4.43 -17.40
C GLN A 41 0.79 -4.99 -15.98
N GLY A 42 -0.08 -5.94 -15.62
CA GLY A 42 -0.11 -6.66 -14.36
C GLY A 42 1.04 -7.66 -14.17
N THR A 43 2.17 -7.44 -14.83
CA THR A 43 3.38 -8.28 -14.77
C THR A 43 4.63 -7.45 -14.46
N ASP A 44 4.46 -6.32 -13.77
CA ASP A 44 5.51 -5.35 -13.48
C ASP A 44 6.32 -5.68 -12.20
N TYR A 45 6.00 -6.80 -11.52
CA TYR A 45 6.59 -7.18 -10.24
C TYR A 45 6.45 -6.10 -9.16
N GLY A 46 5.35 -5.36 -9.21
CA GLY A 46 5.09 -4.23 -8.34
C GLY A 46 3.61 -3.83 -8.31
N TRP A 47 3.35 -2.53 -8.34
CA TRP A 47 2.04 -1.97 -8.03
C TRP A 47 0.91 -2.57 -8.87
N ASN A 48 1.09 -2.63 -10.19
CA ASN A 48 0.03 -3.06 -11.10
C ASN A 48 -0.25 -4.56 -10.94
N GLN A 49 0.81 -5.37 -10.83
CA GLN A 49 0.69 -6.80 -10.59
C GLN A 49 -0.07 -7.10 -9.28
N GLN A 50 0.27 -6.42 -8.17
CA GLN A 50 -0.41 -6.69 -6.89
C GLN A 50 -1.91 -6.37 -6.94
N GLY A 51 -2.31 -5.32 -7.68
CA GLY A 51 -3.73 -4.99 -7.88
C GLY A 51 -4.45 -6.03 -8.75
N VAL A 52 -3.84 -6.42 -9.88
CA VAL A 52 -4.41 -7.42 -10.80
C VAL A 52 -4.55 -8.79 -10.13
N ASP A 53 -3.51 -9.24 -9.43
CA ASP A 53 -3.50 -10.55 -8.76
C ASP A 53 -4.51 -10.59 -7.60
N ALA A 54 -4.61 -9.51 -6.81
CA ALA A 54 -5.60 -9.42 -5.74
C ALA A 54 -7.04 -9.41 -6.27
N ALA A 55 -7.33 -8.63 -7.31
CA ALA A 55 -8.66 -8.58 -7.90
C ALA A 55 -9.06 -9.94 -8.49
N ARG A 56 -8.11 -10.66 -9.12
CA ARG A 56 -8.31 -12.03 -9.60
C ARG A 56 -8.61 -13.00 -8.45
N ALA A 57 -7.81 -12.97 -7.38
CA ALA A 57 -8.00 -13.85 -6.22
C ALA A 57 -9.35 -13.61 -5.51
N VAL A 58 -9.75 -12.35 -5.36
CA VAL A 58 -11.05 -11.97 -4.77
C VAL A 58 -12.20 -12.39 -5.68
N ALA A 59 -12.05 -12.25 -7.01
CA ALA A 59 -13.05 -12.73 -7.96
C ALA A 59 -13.28 -14.25 -7.80
N GLU A 60 -12.20 -15.04 -7.78
CA GLU A 60 -12.27 -16.49 -7.59
C GLU A 60 -12.92 -16.85 -6.25
N LYS A 61 -12.48 -16.21 -5.15
CA LYS A 61 -13.02 -16.45 -3.80
C LYS A 61 -14.53 -16.23 -3.71
N HIS A 62 -15.06 -15.24 -4.42
CA HIS A 62 -16.47 -14.87 -4.36
C HIS A 62 -17.32 -15.38 -5.53
N GLY A 63 -16.72 -16.11 -6.49
CA GLY A 63 -17.40 -16.54 -7.70
C GLY A 63 -17.85 -15.38 -8.59
N LEU A 64 -17.09 -14.28 -8.60
CA LEU A 64 -17.31 -13.12 -9.47
C LEU A 64 -16.58 -13.32 -10.78
N GLU A 65 -17.07 -12.69 -11.84
CA GLU A 65 -16.30 -12.50 -13.06
C GLU A 65 -15.14 -11.51 -12.81
N PHE A 66 -13.97 -11.83 -13.35
CA PHE A 66 -12.78 -11.01 -13.27
C PHE A 66 -12.58 -10.23 -14.58
N MET A 67 -12.59 -8.89 -14.51
CA MET A 67 -12.49 -8.00 -15.67
C MET A 67 -11.23 -7.12 -15.59
N PRO A 68 -10.06 -7.56 -16.06
CA PRO A 68 -8.86 -6.75 -16.07
C PRO A 68 -8.87 -5.76 -17.24
N ALA A 69 -8.51 -4.50 -16.95
CA ALA A 69 -8.19 -3.48 -17.94
C ALA A 69 -6.77 -2.96 -17.67
N GLU A 70 -5.80 -3.53 -18.39
CA GLU A 70 -4.38 -3.31 -18.16
C GLU A 70 -3.72 -2.43 -19.22
N GLY A 71 -2.65 -1.71 -18.86
CA GLY A 71 -1.89 -0.89 -19.80
C GLY A 71 -2.64 0.35 -20.29
N LEU A 72 -3.55 0.89 -19.48
CA LEU A 72 -4.38 2.05 -19.85
C LEU A 72 -3.59 3.36 -19.93
N GLY A 73 -2.39 3.40 -19.33
CA GLY A 73 -1.64 4.63 -19.12
C GLY A 73 -2.39 5.63 -18.25
N TYR A 74 -2.05 6.91 -18.41
CA TYR A 74 -2.62 8.03 -17.65
C TYR A 74 -3.45 8.99 -18.53
N GLY A 75 -3.92 8.50 -19.69
CA GLY A 75 -4.87 9.23 -20.52
C GLY A 75 -6.27 9.27 -19.92
N ASP A 76 -7.26 9.72 -20.69
CA ASP A 76 -8.65 9.70 -20.24
C ASP A 76 -9.19 8.27 -20.21
N VAL A 77 -9.40 7.73 -19.00
CA VAL A 77 -9.92 6.37 -18.77
C VAL A 77 -11.45 6.31 -18.68
N ARG A 78 -12.16 7.44 -18.81
CA ARG A 78 -13.64 7.50 -18.77
C ARG A 78 -14.32 6.57 -19.78
N PRO A 79 -13.86 6.44 -21.04
CA PRO A 79 -14.48 5.51 -21.99
C PRO A 79 -14.40 4.06 -21.50
N THR A 80 -13.24 3.61 -21.04
CA THR A 80 -13.02 2.24 -20.53
C THR A 80 -13.84 1.96 -19.26
N LEU A 81 -13.89 2.90 -18.32
CA LEU A 81 -14.72 2.77 -17.13
C LEU A 81 -16.21 2.62 -17.48
N ARG A 82 -16.69 3.35 -18.49
CA ARG A 82 -18.08 3.26 -18.95
C ARG A 82 -18.36 1.92 -19.63
N GLU A 83 -17.45 1.45 -20.47
CA GLU A 83 -17.52 0.12 -21.11
C GLU A 83 -17.59 -1.00 -20.06
N LEU A 84 -16.72 -0.97 -19.04
CA LEU A 84 -16.76 -1.96 -17.95
C LEU A 84 -18.08 -1.93 -17.17
N ALA A 85 -18.66 -0.74 -16.94
CA ALA A 85 -19.96 -0.61 -16.30
C ALA A 85 -21.09 -1.19 -17.18
N GLU A 86 -21.06 -0.94 -18.49
CA GLU A 86 -22.01 -1.49 -19.47
C GLU A 86 -21.88 -3.03 -19.59
N ASP A 87 -20.66 -3.55 -19.50
CA ASP A 87 -20.35 -4.99 -19.53
C ASP A 87 -20.70 -5.72 -18.22
N GLY A 88 -21.11 -4.98 -17.18
CA GLY A 88 -21.66 -5.55 -15.96
C GLY A 88 -20.71 -5.61 -14.77
N ALA A 89 -19.65 -4.79 -14.76
CA ALA A 89 -18.85 -4.56 -13.56
C ALA A 89 -19.76 -4.16 -12.37
N GLY A 90 -19.63 -4.88 -11.25
CA GLY A 90 -20.35 -4.54 -10.01
C GLY A 90 -19.47 -3.84 -8.97
N LEU A 91 -18.14 -3.88 -9.15
CA LEU A 91 -17.15 -3.08 -8.44
C LEU A 91 -16.01 -2.79 -9.41
N MET A 92 -15.62 -1.52 -9.53
CA MET A 92 -14.46 -1.10 -10.33
C MET A 92 -13.34 -0.60 -9.43
N ILE A 93 -12.22 -1.30 -9.43
CA ILE A 93 -11.00 -0.91 -8.73
C ILE A 93 -10.17 0.00 -9.64
N ALA A 94 -10.18 1.30 -9.38
CA ALA A 94 -9.33 2.26 -10.07
C ALA A 94 -7.95 2.29 -9.39
N HIS A 95 -7.05 1.40 -9.83
CA HIS A 95 -5.77 1.12 -9.19
C HIS A 95 -4.64 2.08 -9.60
N ALA A 96 -4.93 3.38 -9.60
CA ALA A 96 -3.94 4.43 -9.77
C ALA A 96 -4.50 5.79 -9.33
N SER A 97 -3.68 6.61 -8.67
CA SER A 97 -4.08 7.96 -8.24
C SER A 97 -4.43 8.88 -9.42
N GLY A 98 -3.87 8.62 -10.61
CA GLY A 98 -4.25 9.30 -11.85
C GLY A 98 -5.71 9.10 -12.25
N TYR A 99 -6.41 8.12 -11.67
CA TYR A 99 -7.81 7.82 -11.96
C TYR A 99 -8.79 8.44 -10.96
N ASN A 100 -8.30 9.10 -9.90
CA ASN A 100 -9.11 9.64 -8.81
C ASN A 100 -10.11 10.73 -9.24
N THR A 101 -9.96 11.31 -10.43
CA THR A 101 -10.96 12.21 -11.01
C THR A 101 -11.98 11.46 -11.88
N ALA A 102 -11.50 10.63 -12.82
CA ALA A 102 -12.36 9.97 -13.79
C ALA A 102 -13.27 8.90 -13.15
N ALA A 103 -12.74 8.08 -12.24
CA ALA A 103 -13.49 6.99 -11.64
C ALA A 103 -14.71 7.46 -10.81
N PRO A 104 -14.59 8.45 -9.90
CA PRO A 104 -15.75 9.00 -9.20
C PRO A 104 -16.81 9.65 -10.11
N GLU A 105 -16.41 10.27 -11.22
CA GLU A 105 -17.35 10.81 -12.20
C GLU A 105 -18.16 9.70 -12.86
N ILE A 106 -17.51 8.63 -13.32
CA ILE A 106 -18.18 7.48 -13.94
C ILE A 106 -19.03 6.72 -12.92
N ALA A 107 -18.60 6.61 -11.66
CA ALA A 107 -19.41 6.03 -10.60
C ALA A 107 -20.73 6.80 -10.41
N LYS A 108 -20.68 8.13 -10.40
CA LYS A 108 -21.89 8.98 -10.32
C LYS A 108 -22.77 8.88 -11.55
N GLU A 109 -22.17 8.72 -12.73
CA GLU A 109 -22.89 8.56 -13.99
C GLU A 109 -23.62 7.22 -14.09
N THR A 110 -22.95 6.13 -13.72
CA THR A 110 -23.40 4.74 -13.95
C THR A 110 -24.06 4.11 -12.74
N GLY A 111 -23.78 4.61 -11.53
CA GLY A 111 -24.18 3.99 -10.27
C GLY A 111 -23.32 2.79 -9.88
N VAL A 112 -22.30 2.42 -10.67
CA VAL A 112 -21.40 1.31 -10.33
C VAL A 112 -20.40 1.77 -9.27
N PRO A 113 -20.27 1.06 -8.14
CA PRO A 113 -19.30 1.37 -7.10
C PRO A 113 -17.85 1.36 -7.62
N VAL A 114 -17.06 2.34 -7.18
CA VAL A 114 -15.62 2.45 -7.46
C VAL A 114 -14.79 2.51 -6.19
N ALA A 115 -13.59 1.93 -6.25
CA ALA A 115 -12.54 2.15 -5.25
C ALA A 115 -11.41 2.98 -5.88
N ILE A 116 -11.00 4.05 -5.21
CA ILE A 116 -9.88 4.94 -5.59
C ILE A 116 -8.76 4.89 -4.54
N VAL A 117 -7.59 5.45 -4.83
CA VAL A 117 -6.43 5.42 -3.92
C VAL A 117 -6.05 6.80 -3.40
N ASP A 118 -5.44 6.84 -2.21
CA ASP A 118 -4.83 8.05 -1.62
C ASP A 118 -5.76 9.29 -1.59
N THR A 119 -7.08 9.09 -1.49
CA THR A 119 -8.10 10.16 -1.45
C THR A 119 -9.08 9.93 -0.28
N PRO A 120 -8.63 10.00 0.97
CA PRO A 120 -9.47 9.64 2.11
C PRO A 120 -10.66 10.60 2.33
N GLU A 121 -10.60 11.83 1.83
CA GLU A 121 -11.73 12.75 1.87
C GLU A 121 -12.79 12.48 0.77
N GLY A 122 -12.53 11.55 -0.15
CA GLY A 122 -13.32 11.33 -1.37
C GLY A 122 -14.50 10.34 -1.25
N LEU A 123 -14.78 9.82 -0.05
CA LEU A 123 -15.78 8.76 0.14
C LEU A 123 -17.22 9.20 -0.18
N VAL A 124 -17.98 8.28 -0.76
CA VAL A 124 -19.44 8.39 -0.90
C VAL A 124 -20.06 7.06 -0.50
N PRO A 125 -20.85 7.00 0.60
CA PRO A 125 -21.46 5.75 1.06
C PRO A 125 -22.22 5.02 -0.06
N GLY A 126 -21.92 3.73 -0.22
CA GLY A 126 -22.48 2.84 -1.23
C GLY A 126 -21.93 3.02 -2.65
N LEU A 127 -21.04 3.99 -2.90
CA LEU A 127 -20.63 4.33 -4.27
C LEU A 127 -19.12 4.55 -4.45
N ILE A 128 -18.44 5.24 -3.54
CA ILE A 128 -17.01 5.55 -3.67
C ILE A 128 -16.31 5.17 -2.37
N ALA A 129 -15.36 4.25 -2.46
CA ALA A 129 -14.43 3.92 -1.39
C ALA A 129 -13.02 4.38 -1.72
N ASP A 130 -12.20 4.53 -0.68
CA ASP A 130 -10.78 4.83 -0.78
C ASP A 130 -9.96 3.75 -0.08
N TYR A 131 -8.81 3.42 -0.64
CA TYR A 131 -7.77 2.64 0.01
C TYR A 131 -6.44 3.38 -0.04
N THR A 132 -6.11 4.03 1.07
CA THR A 132 -4.82 4.70 1.25
C THR A 132 -3.81 3.69 1.77
N LEU A 133 -2.68 3.58 1.08
CA LEU A 133 -1.74 2.48 1.33
C LEU A 133 -0.38 3.00 1.79
N SER A 134 0.06 2.54 2.96
CA SER A 134 1.41 2.79 3.46
C SER A 134 2.03 1.55 4.07
N GLY A 135 3.03 0.99 3.38
CA GLY A 135 3.85 -0.11 3.90
C GLY A 135 4.89 0.31 4.94
N HIS A 136 4.73 1.45 5.64
CA HIS A 136 5.74 2.00 6.54
C HIS A 136 6.12 1.08 7.72
N ASP A 137 5.16 0.35 8.29
CA ASP A 137 5.44 -0.67 9.32
C ASP A 137 6.33 -1.79 8.79
N GLY A 138 6.06 -2.25 7.57
CA GLY A 138 6.93 -3.22 6.89
C GLY A 138 8.32 -2.66 6.57
N ALA A 139 8.38 -1.38 6.19
CA ALA A 139 9.64 -0.68 5.98
C ALA A 139 10.46 -0.53 7.27
N TYR A 140 9.80 -0.35 8.42
CA TYR A 140 10.47 -0.37 9.72
C TYR A 140 11.15 -1.71 9.99
N LEU A 141 10.44 -2.82 9.77
CA LEU A 141 11.03 -4.17 9.88
C LEU A 141 12.23 -4.32 8.92
N ALA A 142 12.10 -3.88 7.68
CA ALA A 142 13.20 -3.87 6.70
C ALA A 142 14.40 -3.04 7.19
N GLY A 143 14.16 -1.91 7.85
CA GLY A 143 15.19 -1.05 8.42
C GLY A 143 15.98 -1.74 9.53
N VAL A 144 15.29 -2.40 10.47
CA VAL A 144 15.95 -3.16 11.54
C VAL A 144 16.76 -4.32 10.97
N LEU A 145 16.21 -5.04 9.98
CA LEU A 145 16.92 -6.08 9.24
C LEU A 145 18.19 -5.53 8.57
N ALA A 146 18.08 -4.41 7.85
CA ALA A 146 19.20 -3.78 7.15
C ALA A 146 20.32 -3.34 8.12
N ALA A 147 19.96 -2.76 9.27
CA ALA A 147 20.92 -2.34 10.29
C ALA A 147 21.71 -3.51 10.91
N LYS A 148 21.12 -4.72 10.92
CA LYS A 148 21.77 -5.94 11.42
C LYS A 148 22.54 -6.69 10.33
N MET A 149 22.19 -6.47 9.06
CA MET A 149 22.83 -7.10 7.90
C MET A 149 23.99 -6.29 7.32
N THR A 150 24.02 -4.97 7.53
CA THR A 150 25.11 -4.10 7.03
C THR A 150 26.45 -4.45 7.68
N ARG A 151 27.49 -4.54 6.85
CA ARG A 151 28.88 -4.78 7.24
C ARG A 151 29.68 -3.49 7.24
N THR A 152 29.37 -2.57 6.33
CA THR A 152 30.03 -1.26 6.22
C THR A 152 29.50 -0.26 7.26
N GLY A 153 28.41 -0.60 7.97
CA GLY A 153 27.73 0.31 8.89
C GLY A 153 26.99 1.44 8.17
N SER A 154 26.70 1.27 6.87
CA SER A 154 26.01 2.27 6.05
C SER A 154 24.98 1.58 5.17
N VAL A 155 23.78 2.14 5.15
CA VAL A 155 22.67 1.69 4.30
C VAL A 155 22.21 2.82 3.41
N GLY A 156 21.65 2.48 2.26
CA GLY A 156 21.13 3.40 1.27
C GLY A 156 19.62 3.32 1.16
N ILE A 157 18.96 4.46 1.00
CA ILE A 157 17.58 4.56 0.55
C ILE A 157 17.63 5.26 -0.82
N VAL A 158 17.12 4.61 -1.86
CA VAL A 158 17.05 5.17 -3.21
C VAL A 158 15.60 5.23 -3.65
N VAL A 159 15.09 6.43 -3.90
CA VAL A 159 13.68 6.67 -4.24
C VAL A 159 13.52 7.21 -5.66
N SER A 160 12.47 6.80 -6.38
CA SER A 160 12.13 7.34 -7.70
C SER A 160 11.48 8.73 -7.64
N GLY A 161 11.20 9.24 -6.45
CA GLY A 161 10.54 10.52 -6.18
C GLY A 161 10.11 10.58 -4.72
N GLU A 162 9.43 11.63 -4.32
CA GLU A 162 9.05 11.86 -2.90
C GLU A 162 7.54 12.09 -2.68
N PRO A 163 6.64 11.25 -3.23
CA PRO A 163 5.24 11.27 -2.82
C PRO A 163 5.08 10.85 -1.34
N PRO A 164 3.98 11.24 -0.67
CA PRO A 164 3.70 10.89 0.73
C PRO A 164 3.89 9.41 1.09
N SER A 165 3.48 8.49 0.20
CA SER A 165 3.59 7.03 0.42
C SER A 165 5.03 6.53 0.38
N TRP A 166 5.90 7.08 -0.47
CA TRP A 166 7.33 6.77 -0.44
C TRP A 166 8.04 7.40 0.77
N ASN A 167 7.66 8.63 1.11
CA ASN A 167 8.20 9.34 2.27
C ASN A 167 7.93 8.58 3.57
N SER A 168 6.68 8.11 3.78
CA SER A 168 6.35 7.33 4.98
C SER A 168 7.14 6.01 5.09
N GLN A 169 7.35 5.31 3.97
CA GLN A 169 8.19 4.11 3.94
C GLN A 169 9.68 4.42 4.17
N SER A 170 10.22 5.48 3.56
CA SER A 170 11.59 5.95 3.82
C SER A 170 11.78 6.30 5.29
N ALA A 171 10.81 6.96 5.92
CA ALA A 171 10.83 7.29 7.33
C ALA A 171 10.74 6.05 8.22
N GLY A 172 9.82 5.12 7.92
CA GLY A 172 9.70 3.85 8.63
C GLY A 172 11.02 3.07 8.58
N PHE A 173 11.62 2.93 7.40
CA PHE A 173 12.93 2.32 7.24
C PHE A 173 14.02 3.02 8.06
N ALA A 174 14.08 4.36 8.03
CA ALA A 174 15.07 5.10 8.82
C ALA A 174 14.89 4.91 10.33
N GLN A 175 13.65 4.91 10.82
CA GLN A 175 13.32 4.61 12.22
C GLN A 175 13.75 3.18 12.60
N GLY A 176 13.47 2.21 11.73
CA GLY A 176 13.90 0.82 11.92
C GLY A 176 15.42 0.68 11.95
N VAL A 177 16.13 1.35 11.04
CA VAL A 177 17.60 1.35 11.05
C VAL A 177 18.15 1.87 12.38
N LYS A 178 17.60 2.98 12.87
CA LYS A 178 18.03 3.58 14.15
C LYS A 178 17.68 2.72 15.35
N ALA A 179 16.54 2.02 15.34
CA ALA A 179 16.17 1.08 16.38
C ALA A 179 17.08 -0.16 16.39
N GLY A 180 17.44 -0.68 15.21
CA GLY A 180 18.34 -1.83 15.09
C GLY A 180 19.79 -1.51 15.45
N ASN A 181 20.29 -0.35 15.02
CA ASN A 181 21.61 0.17 15.37
C ASN A 181 21.71 1.69 15.08
N SER A 182 21.70 2.51 16.12
CA SER A 182 21.73 3.98 15.99
C SER A 182 23.01 4.54 15.34
N GLY A 183 24.10 3.76 15.34
CA GLY A 183 25.38 4.10 14.71
C GLY A 183 25.42 3.91 13.19
N VAL A 184 24.43 3.24 12.60
CA VAL A 184 24.36 3.04 11.14
C VAL A 184 24.05 4.36 10.44
N LYS A 185 24.81 4.64 9.37
CA LYS A 185 24.61 5.79 8.50
C LYS A 185 23.52 5.49 7.47
N ILE A 186 22.64 6.45 7.24
CA ILE A 186 21.57 6.35 6.24
C ILE A 186 21.86 7.36 5.14
N ILE A 187 22.15 6.86 3.94
CA ILE A 187 22.41 7.64 2.73
C ILE A 187 21.13 7.67 1.92
N TYR A 188 20.54 8.85 1.74
CA TYR A 188 19.28 9.03 1.02
C TYR A 188 19.54 9.71 -0.32
N ALA A 189 18.99 9.17 -1.40
CA ALA A 189 19.13 9.75 -2.73
C ALA A 189 17.82 9.63 -3.53
N VAL A 190 17.46 10.73 -4.19
CA VAL A 190 16.30 10.80 -5.08
C VAL A 190 16.76 10.69 -6.53
N ILE A 191 16.13 9.83 -7.33
CA ILE A 191 16.47 9.68 -8.76
C ILE A 191 16.09 10.95 -9.54
N GLY A 192 14.88 11.44 -9.30
CA GLY A 192 14.31 12.62 -9.94
C GLY A 192 12.83 12.81 -9.58
N PRO A 193 12.19 13.88 -10.05
CA PRO A 193 10.76 14.06 -9.87
C PRO A 193 9.99 13.02 -10.70
N ALA A 194 9.17 12.19 -10.04
CA ALA A 194 8.31 11.19 -10.67
C ALA A 194 9.03 10.19 -11.61
N ALA A 195 10.25 9.80 -11.26
CA ALA A 195 11.11 8.96 -12.08
C ALA A 195 10.74 7.45 -12.03
N TYR A 196 9.48 7.06 -11.80
CA TYR A 196 9.08 5.66 -11.55
C TYR A 196 9.49 4.66 -12.65
N GLY A 197 9.65 5.11 -13.89
CA GLY A 197 10.10 4.26 -15.01
C GLY A 197 11.59 4.42 -15.36
N ASP A 198 12.36 5.25 -14.63
CA ASP A 198 13.73 5.57 -14.99
C ASP A 198 14.73 4.54 -14.44
N ALA A 199 14.84 3.40 -15.13
CA ALA A 199 15.82 2.37 -14.78
C ALA A 199 17.27 2.86 -14.97
N ALA A 200 17.55 3.72 -15.95
CA ALA A 200 18.90 4.25 -16.16
C ALA A 200 19.34 5.16 -15.01
N GLY A 201 18.45 6.05 -14.57
CA GLY A 201 18.62 6.87 -13.38
C GLY A 201 18.74 6.03 -12.11
N GLY A 202 17.87 5.02 -11.94
CA GLY A 202 17.94 4.09 -10.81
C GLY A 202 19.30 3.39 -10.70
N ARG A 203 19.85 2.92 -11.83
CA ARG A 203 21.19 2.31 -11.85
C ARG A 203 22.28 3.30 -11.46
N ARG A 204 22.28 4.49 -12.08
CA ARG A 204 23.29 5.53 -11.85
C ARG A 204 23.30 5.98 -10.39
N VAL A 205 22.14 6.35 -9.85
CA VAL A 205 22.01 6.90 -8.49
C VAL A 205 22.34 5.85 -7.43
N THR A 206 21.86 4.61 -7.61
CA THR A 206 22.22 3.50 -6.71
C THR A 206 23.73 3.24 -6.71
N GLY A 207 24.38 3.29 -7.87
CA GLY A 207 25.84 3.19 -7.98
C GLY A 207 26.58 4.26 -7.17
N SER A 208 26.10 5.51 -7.19
CA SER A 208 26.65 6.58 -6.34
C SER A 208 26.45 6.26 -4.85
N VAL A 209 25.28 5.76 -4.45
CA VAL A 209 24.97 5.45 -3.04
C VAL A 209 25.83 4.30 -2.51
N ILE A 210 26.08 3.28 -3.34
CA ILE A 210 27.03 2.19 -3.03
C ILE A 210 28.45 2.76 -2.92
N SER A 211 28.85 3.63 -3.84
CA SER A 211 30.18 4.27 -3.83
C SER A 211 30.39 5.16 -2.60
N ALA A 212 29.32 5.74 -2.06
CA ALA A 212 29.32 6.50 -0.81
C ALA A 212 29.35 5.62 0.45
N GLY A 213 29.31 4.30 0.31
CA GLY A 213 29.58 3.32 1.37
C GLY A 213 28.43 2.39 1.72
N ALA A 214 27.24 2.57 1.14
CA ALA A 214 26.11 1.70 1.43
C ALA A 214 26.34 0.27 0.92
N ASP A 215 26.06 -0.73 1.76
CA ASP A 215 26.10 -2.15 1.38
C ASP A 215 24.74 -2.87 1.49
N VAL A 216 23.71 -2.16 1.94
CA VAL A 216 22.30 -2.54 1.82
C VAL A 216 21.53 -1.37 1.22
N ILE A 217 20.80 -1.60 0.14
CA ILE A 217 20.00 -0.61 -0.58
C ILE A 217 18.53 -0.94 -0.41
N PHE A 218 17.77 -0.03 0.19
CA PHE A 218 16.31 -0.03 0.16
C PHE A 218 15.83 0.76 -1.06
N GLY A 219 15.26 0.07 -2.04
CA GLY A 219 14.88 0.64 -3.32
C GLY A 219 13.38 0.86 -3.45
N GLN A 220 12.97 2.09 -3.72
CA GLN A 220 11.56 2.47 -3.88
C GLN A 220 11.37 3.11 -5.25
N GLY A 221 10.76 2.40 -6.21
CA GLY A 221 10.60 3.02 -7.51
C GLY A 221 9.97 2.23 -8.63
N ASN A 222 9.19 1.18 -8.36
CA ASN A 222 8.55 0.34 -9.39
C ASN A 222 9.51 0.01 -10.56
N GLY A 223 9.35 0.62 -11.74
CA GLY A 223 10.25 0.45 -12.89
C GLY A 223 11.71 0.85 -12.65
N SER A 224 11.99 1.89 -11.86
CA SER A 224 13.37 2.25 -11.48
C SER A 224 14.08 1.17 -10.67
N SER A 225 13.33 0.34 -9.93
CA SER A 225 13.91 -0.73 -9.10
C SER A 225 14.72 -1.73 -9.93
N PHE A 226 14.36 -1.96 -11.20
CA PHE A 226 15.13 -2.81 -12.12
C PHE A 226 16.54 -2.25 -12.38
N GLY A 227 16.68 -0.92 -12.42
CA GLY A 227 17.99 -0.27 -12.49
C GLY A 227 18.77 -0.36 -11.17
N MET A 228 18.07 -0.19 -10.05
CA MET A 228 18.65 -0.28 -8.72
C MET A 228 19.22 -1.68 -8.45
N ILE A 229 18.44 -2.75 -8.70
CA ILE A 229 18.90 -4.13 -8.54
C ILE A 229 20.08 -4.44 -9.47
N GLN A 230 20.06 -3.95 -10.72
CA GLN A 230 21.20 -4.09 -11.63
C GLN A 230 22.48 -3.43 -11.08
N ALA A 231 22.37 -2.26 -10.44
CA ALA A 231 23.52 -1.61 -9.81
C ALA A 231 24.05 -2.43 -8.63
N VAL A 232 23.16 -2.95 -7.78
CA VAL A 232 23.50 -3.83 -6.66
C VAL A 232 24.20 -5.11 -7.13
N GLU A 233 23.73 -5.73 -8.22
CA GLU A 233 24.32 -6.94 -8.80
C GLU A 233 25.71 -6.71 -9.41
N THR A 234 25.98 -5.51 -9.90
CA THR A 234 27.20 -5.21 -10.69
C THR A 234 28.23 -4.36 -9.95
N THR A 235 27.92 -3.89 -8.74
CA THR A 235 28.79 -3.03 -7.94
C THR A 235 29.11 -3.70 -6.61
N LYS A 236 30.38 -3.70 -6.22
CA LYS A 236 30.80 -4.16 -4.90
C LYS A 236 30.68 -3.03 -3.89
N ALA A 237 30.37 -3.38 -2.65
CA ALA A 237 30.48 -2.45 -1.53
C ALA A 237 31.93 -2.00 -1.34
N THR A 238 32.14 -0.95 -0.56
CA THR A 238 33.46 -0.37 -0.27
C THR A 238 34.38 -1.33 0.50
N ASP A 239 33.82 -2.33 1.19
CA ASP A 239 34.55 -3.43 1.82
C ASP A 239 34.94 -4.56 0.83
N GLY A 240 34.61 -4.40 -0.46
CA GLY A 240 34.81 -5.41 -1.50
C GLY A 240 33.77 -6.54 -1.52
N GLY A 241 32.80 -6.49 -0.61
CA GLY A 241 31.74 -7.47 -0.45
C GLY A 241 30.52 -7.24 -1.34
N LYS A 242 29.53 -8.11 -1.18
CA LYS A 242 28.25 -8.06 -1.88
C LYS A 242 27.39 -6.91 -1.34
N VAL A 243 26.69 -6.21 -2.23
CA VAL A 243 25.62 -5.28 -1.85
C VAL A 243 24.29 -6.03 -1.83
N TRP A 244 23.47 -5.78 -0.81
CA TRP A 244 22.13 -6.33 -0.67
C TRP A 244 21.07 -5.34 -1.17
N PHE A 245 19.99 -5.86 -1.76
CA PHE A 245 18.82 -5.10 -2.18
C PHE A 245 17.62 -5.49 -1.33
N ILE A 246 16.90 -4.50 -0.81
CA ILE A 246 15.58 -4.66 -0.22
C ILE A 246 14.61 -3.92 -1.12
N ASP A 247 13.69 -4.66 -1.74
CA ASP A 247 12.69 -4.12 -2.65
C ASP A 247 11.39 -3.72 -1.89
N VAL A 248 10.40 -3.23 -2.63
CA VAL A 248 9.06 -2.91 -2.13
C VAL A 248 7.96 -3.41 -3.06
N ILE A 249 6.76 -3.54 -2.51
CA ILE A 249 5.49 -3.90 -3.14
C ILE A 249 5.46 -5.36 -3.65
N GLY A 250 6.34 -5.73 -4.57
CA GLY A 250 6.32 -7.02 -5.25
C GLY A 250 7.50 -7.93 -4.90
N ASP A 251 7.46 -9.14 -5.45
CA ASP A 251 8.48 -10.17 -5.28
C ASP A 251 9.30 -10.35 -6.56
N LYS A 252 10.58 -9.94 -6.53
CA LYS A 252 11.52 -10.12 -7.64
C LYS A 252 12.45 -11.33 -7.48
N THR A 253 12.14 -12.28 -6.60
CA THR A 253 12.97 -13.49 -6.37
C THR A 253 13.26 -14.26 -7.65
N SER A 254 12.32 -14.33 -8.58
CA SER A 254 12.51 -15.02 -9.87
C SER A 254 13.53 -14.34 -10.80
N LEU A 255 13.81 -13.06 -10.58
CA LEU A 255 14.75 -12.24 -11.36
C LEU A 255 16.09 -12.06 -10.64
N ASP A 256 16.13 -12.33 -9.34
CA ASP A 256 17.27 -12.07 -8.49
C ASP A 256 18.47 -12.97 -8.81
N LYS A 257 19.67 -12.37 -8.85
CA LYS A 257 20.94 -13.08 -9.03
C LYS A 257 21.66 -13.32 -7.68
N GLY A 258 20.89 -13.41 -6.60
CA GLY A 258 21.37 -13.65 -5.24
C GLY A 258 21.73 -12.37 -4.47
N HIS A 259 21.08 -11.25 -4.80
CA HIS A 259 21.29 -9.94 -4.16
C HIS A 259 20.03 -9.43 -3.45
N LEU A 260 18.85 -10.02 -3.69
CA LEU A 260 17.60 -9.67 -3.03
C LEU A 260 17.61 -10.21 -1.60
N LEU A 261 17.90 -9.35 -0.64
CA LEU A 261 17.86 -9.69 0.78
C LEU A 261 16.42 -9.88 1.27
N SER A 262 15.52 -9.00 0.87
CA SER A 262 14.09 -9.06 1.20
C SER A 262 13.28 -8.14 0.28
N SER A 263 11.98 -8.08 0.50
CA SER A 263 11.06 -7.10 -0.09
C SER A 263 9.99 -6.79 0.94
N VAL A 264 9.56 -5.52 1.03
CA VAL A 264 8.35 -5.15 1.76
C VAL A 264 7.16 -5.43 0.84
N LEU A 265 6.65 -6.66 0.90
CA LEU A 265 5.56 -7.15 0.05
C LEU A 265 4.24 -6.54 0.46
N TRP A 266 3.46 -6.17 -0.55
CA TRP A 266 2.11 -5.66 -0.41
C TRP A 266 1.13 -6.66 -1.01
N ASP A 267 -0.02 -6.86 -0.39
CA ASP A 267 -1.06 -7.77 -0.87
C ASP A 267 -2.42 -7.12 -0.69
N MET A 268 -3.08 -6.78 -1.80
CA MET A 268 -4.34 -6.04 -1.80
C MET A 268 -5.55 -6.97 -1.58
N THR A 269 -5.34 -8.29 -1.49
CA THR A 269 -6.43 -9.27 -1.38
C THR A 269 -7.31 -8.98 -0.15
N PRO A 270 -6.79 -8.75 1.06
CA PRO A 270 -7.63 -8.43 2.22
C PRO A 270 -8.45 -7.14 2.03
N VAL A 271 -7.87 -6.14 1.37
CA VAL A 271 -8.52 -4.84 1.10
C VAL A 271 -9.68 -4.99 0.12
N TYR A 272 -9.45 -5.63 -1.03
CA TYR A 272 -10.49 -5.83 -2.04
C TYR A 272 -11.56 -6.82 -1.56
N ASP A 273 -11.19 -7.84 -0.78
CA ASP A 273 -12.14 -8.74 -0.13
C ASP A 273 -13.04 -7.99 0.85
N ALA A 274 -12.46 -7.10 1.66
CA ALA A 274 -13.24 -6.26 2.57
C ALA A 274 -14.21 -5.35 1.82
N MET A 275 -13.80 -4.76 0.69
CA MET A 275 -14.69 -3.97 -0.17
C MET A 275 -15.87 -4.77 -0.72
N VAL A 276 -15.61 -5.98 -1.22
CA VAL A 276 -16.66 -6.89 -1.71
C VAL A 276 -17.63 -7.25 -0.58
N ASN A 277 -17.12 -7.56 0.61
CA ASN A 277 -17.95 -7.88 1.77
C ASN A 277 -18.76 -6.67 2.24
N ASP A 278 -18.18 -5.47 2.25
CA ASP A 278 -18.86 -4.23 2.62
C ASP A 278 -19.92 -3.83 1.58
N LEU A 279 -19.73 -4.13 0.28
CA LEU A 279 -20.80 -3.97 -0.72
C LEU A 279 -21.97 -4.91 -0.44
N LYS A 280 -21.70 -6.19 -0.17
CA LYS A 280 -22.72 -7.17 0.20
C LYS A 280 -23.44 -6.80 1.51
N GLY A 281 -22.71 -6.18 2.44
CA GLY A 281 -23.22 -5.72 3.74
C GLY A 281 -23.86 -4.33 3.73
N GLY A 282 -23.78 -3.58 2.63
CA GLY A 282 -24.31 -2.22 2.54
C GLY A 282 -23.49 -1.15 3.29
N THR A 283 -22.23 -1.42 3.60
CA THR A 283 -21.29 -0.55 4.34
C THR A 283 -20.15 -0.01 3.49
N PHE A 284 -20.12 -0.33 2.18
CA PHE A 284 -19.09 0.18 1.27
C PHE A 284 -19.03 1.70 1.26
N GLY A 285 -17.82 2.28 1.18
CA GLY A 285 -17.63 3.73 1.16
C GLY A 285 -17.95 4.46 2.48
N THR A 286 -18.09 3.73 3.60
CA THR A 286 -18.30 4.35 4.94
C THR A 286 -17.01 4.49 5.75
N LYS A 287 -15.92 3.88 5.29
CA LYS A 287 -14.58 3.91 5.89
C LYS A 287 -13.51 3.85 4.80
N HIS A 288 -12.29 4.17 5.19
CA HIS A 288 -11.08 3.86 4.41
C HIS A 288 -10.70 2.41 4.61
N TYR A 289 -10.05 1.87 3.59
CA TYR A 289 -9.31 0.63 3.71
C TYR A 289 -7.83 0.95 3.78
N GLU A 290 -7.10 0.14 4.53
CA GLU A 290 -5.68 0.31 4.78
C GLU A 290 -5.00 -1.06 4.68
N ILE A 291 -3.69 -1.04 4.46
CA ILE A 291 -2.86 -2.23 4.53
C ILE A 291 -2.02 -2.17 5.79
N GLY A 292 -1.68 -3.32 6.34
CA GLY A 292 -0.93 -3.42 7.56
C GLY A 292 -0.34 -4.80 7.79
N LEU A 293 0.40 -4.91 8.89
CA LEU A 293 1.02 -6.17 9.28
C LEU A 293 -0.01 -7.18 9.77
N SER A 294 -1.10 -6.74 10.41
CA SER A 294 -2.06 -7.59 11.14
C SER A 294 -2.80 -8.59 10.23
N ASP A 295 -3.13 -8.18 9.01
CA ASP A 295 -3.82 -9.01 8.01
C ASP A 295 -2.88 -9.57 6.92
N ASN A 296 -1.56 -9.37 7.08
CA ASN A 296 -0.51 -9.74 6.13
C ASN A 296 -0.59 -9.06 4.76
N SER A 297 -1.39 -7.99 4.63
CA SER A 297 -1.37 -7.13 3.46
C SER A 297 -0.07 -6.34 3.33
N VAL A 298 0.69 -6.19 4.42
CA VAL A 298 2.10 -5.82 4.44
C VAL A 298 2.91 -6.91 5.12
N ARG A 299 4.02 -7.35 4.52
CA ARG A 299 4.93 -8.33 5.13
C ARG A 299 6.34 -8.23 4.56
N LEU A 300 7.34 -8.68 5.32
CA LEU A 300 8.65 -8.94 4.77
C LEU A 300 8.68 -10.25 4.00
N LEU A 301 9.39 -10.28 2.88
CA LEU A 301 9.76 -11.49 2.18
C LEU A 301 10.91 -12.19 2.91
N GLN A 302 10.72 -13.44 3.30
CA GLN A 302 11.80 -14.30 3.80
C GLN A 302 12.62 -14.83 2.61
N THR A 303 13.93 -14.59 2.62
CA THR A 303 14.85 -15.17 1.64
C THR A 303 15.87 -16.06 2.35
N PRO A 304 16.55 -16.98 1.63
CA PRO A 304 17.64 -17.77 2.19
C PRO A 304 18.85 -16.93 2.66
N HIS A 305 18.88 -15.63 2.36
CA HIS A 305 19.94 -14.71 2.76
C HIS A 305 19.74 -14.15 4.17
N ILE A 306 18.55 -14.29 4.76
CA ILE A 306 18.24 -13.86 6.12
C ILE A 306 18.52 -15.03 7.07
N PRO A 307 19.44 -14.88 8.05
CA PRO A 307 19.66 -15.90 9.07
C PRO A 307 18.39 -16.21 9.88
N ASP A 308 18.13 -17.48 10.20
CA ASP A 308 16.91 -17.92 10.90
C ASP A 308 16.65 -17.20 12.23
N ASN A 309 17.72 -16.93 12.99
CA ASN A 309 17.62 -16.19 14.25
C ASN A 309 17.19 -14.74 14.02
N LEU A 310 17.69 -14.11 12.96
CA LEU A 310 17.33 -12.75 12.59
C LEU A 310 15.90 -12.70 12.03
N TRP A 311 15.50 -13.69 11.24
CA TRP A 311 14.11 -13.82 10.80
C TRP A 311 13.14 -13.94 11.98
N SER A 312 13.47 -14.80 12.95
CA SER A 312 12.68 -14.97 14.17
C SER A 312 12.57 -13.66 14.97
N GLU A 313 13.65 -12.88 15.05
CA GLU A 313 13.63 -11.55 15.65
C GLU A 313 12.68 -10.61 14.89
N MET A 314 12.68 -10.61 13.56
CA MET A 314 11.79 -9.77 12.75
C MET A 314 10.32 -10.14 12.94
N MET A 315 10.01 -11.43 13.09
CA MET A 315 8.64 -11.86 13.38
C MET A 315 8.19 -11.48 14.80
N GLY A 316 9.08 -11.58 15.78
CA GLY A 316 8.78 -11.07 17.13
C GLY A 316 8.53 -9.56 17.15
N LEU A 317 9.32 -8.80 16.40
CA LEU A 317 9.13 -7.35 16.25
C LEU A 317 7.84 -7.01 15.49
N ARG A 318 7.49 -7.76 14.45
CA ARG A 318 6.19 -7.65 13.76
C ARG A 318 5.04 -7.77 14.76
N ASP A 319 5.07 -8.77 15.64
CA ASP A 319 4.02 -8.98 16.65
C ASP A 319 3.98 -7.85 17.69
N GLN A 320 5.12 -7.25 18.03
CA GLN A 320 5.18 -6.07 18.88
C GLN A 320 4.54 -4.84 18.22
N ILE A 321 4.75 -4.63 16.92
CA ILE A 321 4.09 -3.54 16.18
C ILE A 321 2.58 -3.78 16.13
N ILE A 322 2.14 -4.98 15.78
CA ILE A 322 0.70 -5.33 15.73
C ILE A 322 0.00 -5.13 17.08
N SER A 323 0.69 -5.44 18.18
CA SER A 323 0.14 -5.29 19.53
C SER A 323 0.26 -3.86 20.10
N GLY A 324 0.90 -2.93 19.38
CA GLY A 324 1.16 -1.56 19.85
C GLY A 324 2.31 -1.45 20.86
N GLY A 325 3.11 -2.51 21.06
CA GLY A 325 4.31 -2.47 21.88
C GLY A 325 5.47 -1.71 21.22
N VAL A 326 5.43 -1.54 19.91
CA VAL A 326 6.30 -0.66 19.12
C VAL A 326 5.43 0.19 18.21
N GLU A 327 5.53 1.51 18.34
CA GLU A 327 4.86 2.46 17.44
C GLU A 327 5.85 2.94 16.38
N VAL A 328 5.39 3.04 15.13
CA VAL A 328 6.16 3.56 14.00
C VAL A 328 5.55 4.89 13.57
N ASP A 329 6.33 5.95 13.59
CA ASP A 329 5.83 7.27 13.24
C ASP A 329 5.59 7.37 11.73
N MET A 330 4.37 7.73 11.32
CA MET A 330 4.06 8.02 9.93
C MET A 330 4.50 9.44 9.57
N VAL A 331 5.62 9.57 8.84
CA VAL A 331 6.17 10.86 8.38
C VAL A 331 6.09 10.94 6.86
N THR A 332 5.23 11.82 6.33
CA THR A 332 4.94 11.93 4.89
C THR A 332 5.54 13.16 4.21
N ASP A 333 5.96 14.18 4.98
CA ASP A 333 6.61 15.38 4.46
C ASP A 333 8.07 15.10 4.08
N ALA A 334 8.44 15.40 2.84
CA ALA A 334 9.77 15.09 2.30
C ALA A 334 10.90 15.77 3.11
N GLN A 335 10.69 17.00 3.60
CA GLN A 335 11.70 17.70 4.39
C GLN A 335 11.88 17.09 5.78
N ALA A 336 10.79 16.64 6.41
CA ALA A 336 10.83 15.87 7.66
C ALA A 336 11.56 14.53 7.46
N VAL A 337 11.28 13.81 6.37
CA VAL A 337 11.97 12.55 6.03
C VAL A 337 13.46 12.77 5.84
N ARG A 338 13.87 13.77 5.05
CA ARG A 338 15.29 14.08 4.80
C ARG A 338 16.07 14.36 6.10
N LYS A 339 15.43 14.91 7.14
CA LYS A 339 16.04 15.14 8.46
C LYS A 339 16.33 13.87 9.26
N LEU A 340 15.71 12.73 8.92
CA LEU A 340 15.99 11.44 9.55
C LEU A 340 17.29 10.81 9.01
N MET A 341 17.80 11.32 7.88
CA MET A 341 18.91 10.74 7.14
C MET A 341 20.25 11.27 7.63
N THR A 342 21.31 10.48 7.48
CA THR A 342 22.67 10.93 7.83
C THR A 342 23.29 11.79 6.74
N SER A 343 22.97 11.50 5.48
CA SER A 343 23.37 12.28 4.32
C SER A 343 22.30 12.20 3.24
N VAL A 344 22.11 13.30 2.49
CA VAL A 344 21.10 13.45 1.44
C VAL A 344 21.77 13.92 0.16
N ASP A 345 21.34 13.39 -0.99
CA ASP A 345 21.67 13.88 -2.35
C ASP A 345 23.17 14.07 -2.62
N ILE A 346 23.91 12.96 -2.59
CA ILE A 346 25.37 12.85 -2.85
C ILE A 346 25.84 13.31 -4.25
N ASN A 347 24.97 13.92 -5.06
CA ASN A 347 25.26 14.33 -6.44
C ASN A 347 25.21 15.86 -6.67
N GLU A 348 25.18 16.70 -5.62
CA GLU A 348 25.39 18.17 -5.76
C GLU A 348 26.88 18.58 -5.80
N GLY A 349 27.73 17.74 -6.40
CA GLY A 349 29.15 17.99 -6.61
C GLY A 349 29.54 17.90 -8.07
#